data_AF-A0A2H0V063-F1
#
_entry.id   AF-A0A2H0V063-F1
#
_cell.length_a   1.000
_cell.length_b   1.000
_cell.length_c   1.000
_cell.angle_alpha   90.00
_cell.angle_beta   90.00
_cell.angle_gamma   90.00
#
_symmetry.space_group_name_H-M   'P 1'
#
loop_
_entity.id
_entity.type
_entity.pdbx_description
1 polymer ?
#
loop_
_entity_poly.entity_id
_entity_poly.type
_entity_poly.pdbx_seq_one_letter_code
_entity_poly.pdbx_strand_id
1 'polypeptide(L)'
;MKRFIKSRIILQVITATLVTTLATAGIVLASTTINNNISTGTINATTIDATGVVTLTSTLAVTGATTLSDDLTIDTDDLFVDISTNRVGVGSSTPWATLSIDTNTGDNAFVIGSSTATYLRVDTLGVLRGNESLGDSADLRWDGT
;
A
#
# COMPACT_ATOMS: atom_id res chain seq x y z
N MET A 1 4.95 32.10 -60.15
CA MET A 1 4.63 32.49 -58.75
C MET A 1 3.39 31.79 -58.16
N LYS A 2 2.21 31.79 -58.81
CA LYS A 2 0.97 31.18 -58.26
C LYS A 2 1.07 29.68 -57.90
N ARG A 3 1.86 28.88 -58.61
CA ARG A 3 2.04 27.43 -58.34
C ARG A 3 2.81 27.15 -57.05
N PHE A 4 3.82 27.96 -56.74
CA PHE A 4 4.62 27.86 -55.51
C PHE A 4 3.82 28.28 -54.26
N ILE A 5 2.97 29.29 -54.40
CA ILE A 5 2.10 29.75 -53.31
C ILE A 5 1.04 28.70 -52.96
N LYS A 6 0.39 28.08 -53.97
CA LYS A 6 -0.57 26.98 -53.74
C LYS A 6 0.07 25.79 -53.03
N SER A 7 1.28 25.39 -53.44
CA SER A 7 2.01 24.27 -52.83
C SER A 7 2.35 24.51 -51.36
N ARG A 8 2.79 25.73 -51.00
CA ARG A 8 3.08 26.08 -49.59
C ARG A 8 1.83 26.09 -48.71
N ILE A 9 0.71 26.60 -49.23
CA ILE A 9 -0.57 26.62 -48.51
C ILE A 9 -1.06 25.20 -48.26
N ILE A 10 -1.01 24.33 -49.27
CA ILE A 10 -1.43 22.92 -49.12
C ILE A 10 -0.58 22.21 -48.06
N LEU A 11 0.74 22.41 -48.09
CA LEU A 11 1.62 21.81 -47.10
C LEU A 11 1.32 22.31 -45.69
N GLN A 12 1.12 23.63 -45.54
CA GLN A 12 0.79 24.24 -44.25
C GLN A 12 -0.55 23.74 -43.70
N VAL A 13 -1.56 23.59 -44.55
CA VAL A 13 -2.87 23.03 -44.17
C VAL A 13 -2.72 21.58 -43.71
N ILE A 14 -2.00 20.74 -44.46
CA ILE A 14 -1.77 19.33 -44.08
C ILE A 14 -1.06 19.25 -42.73
N THR A 15 0.02 20.02 -42.53
CA THR A 15 0.76 20.03 -41.27
C THR A 15 -0.09 20.55 -40.11
N ALA A 16 -0.88 21.60 -40.32
CA ALA A 16 -1.75 22.15 -39.29
C ALA A 16 -2.84 21.15 -38.90
N THR A 17 -3.49 20.52 -39.88
CA THR A 17 -4.53 19.50 -39.61
C THR A 17 -3.96 18.26 -38.95
N LEU A 18 -2.72 17.85 -39.26
CA LEU A 18 -2.08 16.71 -38.61
C LEU A 18 -1.74 17.04 -37.15
N VAL A 19 -1.16 18.23 -36.89
CA VAL A 19 -0.83 18.67 -35.53
C VAL A 19 -2.09 18.83 -34.68
N THR A 20 -3.16 19.43 -35.21
CA THR A 20 -4.41 19.61 -34.46
C THR A 20 -5.13 18.28 -34.24
N THR A 21 -5.17 17.37 -35.23
CA THR A 21 -5.78 16.05 -35.03
C THR A 21 -5.00 15.21 -34.01
N LEU A 22 -3.66 15.20 -34.04
CA LEU A 22 -2.86 14.50 -33.02
C LEU A 22 -2.96 15.12 -31.62
N ALA A 23 -3.16 16.44 -31.53
CA ALA A 23 -3.32 17.14 -30.25
C ALA A 23 -4.74 17.00 -29.66
N THR A 24 -5.77 16.86 -30.50
CA THR A 24 -7.18 16.88 -30.07
C THR A 24 -7.84 15.49 -30.08
N ALA A 25 -7.53 14.65 -31.08
CA ALA A 25 -7.85 13.22 -31.10
C ALA A 25 -6.64 12.49 -30.52
N GLY A 26 -6.57 12.49 -29.19
CA GLY A 26 -5.43 11.95 -28.46
C GLY A 26 -5.01 10.58 -29.00
N ILE A 27 -3.70 10.39 -29.03
CA ILE A 27 -2.97 9.13 -29.26
C ILE A 27 -3.53 7.96 -28.40
N VAL A 28 -4.43 8.23 -27.45
CA VAL A 28 -4.96 7.38 -26.39
C VAL A 28 -5.86 6.21 -26.86
N LEU A 29 -6.62 6.32 -27.96
CA LEU A 29 -7.59 5.25 -28.30
C LEU A 29 -7.04 4.10 -29.16
N ALA A 30 -5.89 4.28 -29.82
CA ALA A 30 -5.28 3.26 -30.69
C ALA A 30 -3.81 2.97 -30.37
N SER A 31 -3.22 3.68 -29.40
CA SER A 31 -1.85 3.40 -28.97
C SER A 31 -1.83 2.18 -28.04
N THR A 32 -1.12 1.14 -28.46
CA THR A 32 -0.76 -0.01 -27.63
C THR A 32 0.40 0.30 -26.67
N THR A 33 0.97 1.50 -26.73
CA THR A 33 2.11 1.93 -25.89
C THR A 33 2.08 3.45 -25.71
N ILE A 34 1.51 3.92 -24.59
CA ILE A 34 1.69 5.31 -24.17
C ILE A 34 3.06 5.38 -23.46
N ASN A 35 4.14 5.63 -24.21
CA ASN A 35 5.46 5.88 -23.62
C ASN A 35 5.37 6.98 -22.53
N ASN A 36 6.06 6.83 -21.39
CA ASN A 36 6.39 7.78 -20.29
C ASN A 36 5.51 9.00 -19.95
N ASN A 37 4.28 9.16 -20.47
CA ASN A 37 3.65 10.48 -20.54
C ASN A 37 2.14 10.48 -20.26
N ILE A 38 1.68 9.69 -19.29
CA ILE A 38 0.52 10.12 -18.48
C ILE A 38 1.06 10.93 -17.29
N SER A 39 1.79 12.01 -17.58
CA SER A 39 2.52 12.78 -16.55
C SER A 39 1.59 13.59 -15.63
N THR A 40 0.35 13.87 -16.07
CA THR A 40 -0.60 14.73 -15.34
C THR A 40 -2.07 14.29 -15.46
N GLY A 41 -2.34 13.06 -15.88
CA GLY A 41 -3.69 12.57 -16.15
C GLY A 41 -4.16 11.48 -15.19
N THR A 42 -5.48 11.39 -14.96
CA THR A 42 -6.09 10.26 -14.25
C THR A 42 -6.05 9.01 -15.11
N ILE A 43 -5.58 7.88 -14.56
CA ILE A 43 -5.66 6.57 -15.20
C ILE A 43 -6.95 5.90 -14.74
N ASN A 44 -7.95 5.81 -15.62
CA ASN A 44 -9.14 4.99 -15.40
C ASN A 44 -9.02 3.71 -16.22
N ALA A 45 -8.38 2.69 -15.64
CA ALA A 45 -8.14 1.40 -16.28
C ALA A 45 -8.81 0.28 -15.49
N THR A 46 -9.30 -0.75 -16.17
CA THR A 46 -9.81 -1.97 -15.52
C THR A 46 -8.71 -2.79 -14.86
N THR A 47 -7.49 -2.70 -15.39
CA THR A 47 -6.30 -3.40 -14.90
C THR A 47 -5.08 -2.52 -15.13
N ILE A 48 -4.18 -2.51 -14.15
CA ILE A 48 -2.86 -1.88 -14.24
C ILE A 48 -1.86 -3.00 -14.03
N ASP A 49 -1.03 -3.26 -15.04
CA ASP A 49 0.09 -4.21 -14.96
C ASP A 49 1.39 -3.40 -14.82
N ALA A 50 1.84 -3.22 -13.58
CA ALA A 50 3.08 -2.52 -13.27
C ALA A 50 4.21 -3.52 -13.06
N THR A 51 5.18 -3.54 -13.97
CA THR A 51 6.35 -4.44 -13.91
C THR A 51 7.52 -3.88 -13.08
N GLY A 52 7.34 -2.70 -12.48
CA GLY A 52 8.34 -2.02 -11.67
C GLY A 52 7.73 -1.38 -10.41
N VAL A 53 8.48 -0.49 -9.77
CA VAL A 53 8.04 0.21 -8.55
C VAL A 53 6.85 1.13 -8.85
N VAL A 54 5.81 1.04 -8.02
CA VAL A 54 4.67 1.97 -8.01
C VAL A 54 4.82 2.89 -6.81
N THR A 55 5.10 4.18 -7.06
CA THR A 55 5.12 5.20 -6.01
C THR A 55 3.81 5.97 -5.99
N LEU A 56 3.14 5.99 -4.84
CA LEU A 56 1.95 6.80 -4.59
C LEU A 56 2.31 7.91 -3.60
N THR A 57 2.02 9.15 -3.95
CA THR A 57 2.28 10.32 -3.08
C THR A 57 1.13 10.60 -2.11
N SER A 58 0.07 9.81 -2.17
CA SER A 58 -1.13 9.91 -1.34
C SER A 58 -1.67 8.51 -1.05
N THR A 59 -2.95 8.39 -0.73
CA THR A 59 -3.59 7.14 -0.29
C THR A 59 -3.85 6.16 -1.44
N LEU A 60 -3.59 4.88 -1.19
CA LEU A 60 -4.11 3.77 -1.97
C LEU A 60 -5.44 3.29 -1.38
N ALA A 61 -6.52 3.31 -2.16
CA ALA A 61 -7.79 2.72 -1.77
C ALA A 61 -7.96 1.35 -2.44
N VAL A 62 -8.00 0.28 -1.64
CA VAL A 62 -8.31 -1.07 -2.11
C VAL A 62 -9.66 -1.50 -1.53
N THR A 63 -10.65 -1.71 -2.39
CA THR A 63 -12.02 -2.09 -1.98
C THR A 63 -12.27 -3.60 -2.06
N GLY A 64 -11.33 -4.36 -2.62
CA GLY A 64 -11.36 -5.81 -2.72
C GLY A 64 -10.21 -6.49 -1.95
N ALA A 65 -10.01 -7.77 -2.21
CA ALA A 65 -8.88 -8.50 -1.65
C ALA A 65 -7.56 -8.16 -2.39
N THR A 66 -6.47 -8.13 -1.63
CA THR A 66 -5.10 -8.01 -2.16
C THR A 66 -4.38 -9.33 -1.99
N THR A 67 -3.61 -9.73 -2.99
CA THR A 67 -2.69 -10.88 -2.92
C THR A 67 -1.27 -10.38 -3.16
N LEU A 68 -0.34 -10.72 -2.27
CA LEU A 68 1.08 -10.40 -2.39
C LEU A 68 1.85 -11.71 -2.48
N SER A 69 2.84 -11.77 -3.38
CA SER A 69 3.72 -12.93 -3.55
C SER A 69 5.02 -12.82 -2.74
N ASP A 70 5.21 -11.69 -2.07
CA ASP A 70 6.41 -11.33 -1.31
C ASP A 70 5.97 -10.68 0.01
N ASP A 71 6.95 -10.27 0.82
CA ASP A 71 6.73 -9.65 2.13
C ASP A 71 5.80 -8.43 2.07
N LEU A 72 4.99 -8.25 3.12
CA LEU A 72 4.26 -7.01 3.37
C LEU A 72 4.98 -6.22 4.44
N THR A 73 5.43 -5.01 4.10
CA THR A 73 6.09 -4.08 5.03
C THR A 73 5.24 -2.81 5.14
N ILE A 74 4.71 -2.52 6.34
CA ILE A 74 4.02 -1.27 6.67
C ILE A 74 4.87 -0.53 7.69
N ASP A 75 5.35 0.65 7.29
CA ASP A 75 6.53 1.27 7.89
C ASP A 75 7.70 0.27 8.00
N THR A 76 8.82 0.67 8.57
CA THR A 76 10.03 -0.16 8.68
C THR A 76 9.76 -1.43 9.49
N ASP A 77 8.94 -1.34 10.54
CA ASP A 77 8.71 -2.39 11.52
C ASP A 77 7.29 -2.39 12.15
N ASP A 78 6.42 -1.41 11.87
CA ASP A 78 5.08 -1.33 12.49
C ASP A 78 4.25 -2.61 12.26
N LEU A 79 4.14 -3.07 11.00
CA LEU A 79 3.56 -4.37 10.65
C LEU A 79 4.34 -5.00 9.50
N PHE A 80 4.85 -6.20 9.76
CA PHE A 80 5.67 -6.93 8.80
C PHE A 80 5.14 -8.37 8.63
N VAL A 81 4.89 -8.81 7.39
CA VAL A 81 4.60 -10.20 7.06
C VAL A 81 5.78 -10.75 6.29
N ASP A 82 6.49 -11.71 6.89
CA ASP A 82 7.65 -12.38 6.32
C ASP A 82 7.21 -13.70 5.66
N ILE A 83 7.24 -13.74 4.33
CA ILE A 83 6.89 -14.92 3.55
C ILE A 83 8.00 -15.98 3.58
N SER A 84 9.25 -15.57 3.82
CA SER A 84 10.39 -16.48 3.86
C SER A 84 10.36 -17.38 5.09
N THR A 85 9.83 -16.86 6.21
CA THR A 85 9.69 -17.60 7.47
C THR A 85 8.25 -17.92 7.86
N ASN A 86 7.25 -17.44 7.10
CA ASN A 86 5.82 -17.55 7.38
C ASN A 86 5.44 -16.96 8.75
N ARG A 87 5.90 -15.74 9.02
CA ARG A 87 5.70 -15.06 10.31
C ARG A 87 5.13 -13.66 10.14
N VAL A 88 4.48 -13.17 11.19
CA VAL A 88 3.97 -11.80 11.28
C VAL A 88 4.62 -11.10 12.46
N GLY A 89 5.17 -9.91 12.23
CA GLY A 89 5.70 -9.00 13.24
C GLY A 89 4.80 -7.78 13.41
N VAL A 90 4.59 -7.37 14.67
CA VAL A 90 4.06 -6.04 15.03
C VAL A 90 5.16 -5.33 15.81
N GLY A 91 5.60 -4.16 15.33
CA GLY A 91 6.76 -3.45 15.87
C GLY A 91 8.11 -4.15 15.60
N SER A 92 8.17 -5.13 14.70
CA SER A 92 9.39 -5.88 14.38
C SER A 92 9.49 -6.28 12.92
N SER A 93 10.61 -5.93 12.29
CA SER A 93 11.01 -6.41 10.95
C SER A 93 11.72 -7.76 10.96
N THR A 94 11.93 -8.37 12.14
CA THR A 94 12.60 -9.67 12.27
C THR A 94 11.80 -10.62 13.19
N PRO A 95 10.60 -11.06 12.78
CA PRO A 95 9.72 -11.85 13.65
C PRO A 95 10.38 -13.17 14.09
N TRP A 96 10.38 -13.45 15.39
CA TRP A 96 11.00 -14.65 15.97
C TRP A 96 10.00 -15.77 16.31
N ALA A 97 8.71 -15.55 16.10
CA ALA A 97 7.63 -16.52 16.27
C ALA A 97 6.58 -16.34 15.16
N THR A 98 5.61 -17.26 15.06
CA THR A 98 4.51 -17.14 14.07
C THR A 98 3.81 -15.77 14.14
N LEU A 99 3.58 -15.28 15.36
CA LEU A 99 3.25 -13.89 15.64
C LEU A 99 4.26 -13.37 16.65
N SER A 100 5.00 -12.34 16.27
CA SER A 100 5.97 -11.64 17.10
C SER A 100 5.42 -10.24 17.39
N ILE A 101 5.45 -9.83 18.65
CA ILE A 101 5.14 -8.45 19.03
C ILE A 101 6.36 -7.92 19.76
N ASP A 102 6.96 -6.87 19.19
CA ASP A 102 8.05 -6.13 19.82
C ASP A 102 7.52 -4.76 20.23
N THR A 103 7.93 -4.28 21.40
CA THR A 103 7.35 -3.09 22.02
C THR A 103 8.42 -2.21 22.63
N ASN A 104 8.16 -0.91 22.59
CA ASN A 104 9.02 0.07 23.25
C ASN A 104 9.01 -0.12 24.78
N THR A 105 10.10 0.31 25.40
CA THR A 105 10.23 0.24 26.85
C THR A 105 9.14 1.07 27.54
N GLY A 106 8.39 0.43 28.43
CA GLY A 106 7.31 1.08 29.20
C GLY A 106 5.91 0.79 28.67
N ASP A 107 5.80 0.17 27.49
CA ASP A 107 4.53 -0.24 26.92
C ASP A 107 4.22 -1.72 27.23
N ASN A 108 2.93 -2.04 27.32
CA ASN A 108 2.49 -3.43 27.45
C ASN A 108 2.68 -4.15 26.11
N ALA A 109 3.24 -5.36 26.15
CA ALA A 109 3.52 -6.14 24.94
C ALA A 109 2.26 -6.56 24.16
N PHE A 110 1.16 -6.81 24.86
CA PHE A 110 -0.12 -7.18 24.26
C PHE A 110 -1.24 -6.77 25.21
N VAL A 111 -2.34 -6.21 24.68
CA VAL A 111 -3.48 -5.75 25.49
C VAL A 111 -4.79 -6.09 24.78
N ILE A 112 -5.70 -6.75 25.50
CA ILE A 112 -7.10 -6.95 25.11
C ILE A 112 -7.96 -6.03 25.98
N GLY A 113 -8.74 -5.16 25.34
CA GLY A 113 -9.60 -4.23 26.05
C GLY A 113 -10.05 -3.08 25.14
N SER A 114 -10.21 -1.90 25.75
CA SER A 114 -10.51 -0.64 25.10
C SER A 114 -9.64 0.47 25.68
N SER A 115 -9.86 1.71 25.21
CA SER A 115 -9.26 2.91 25.81
C SER A 115 -9.74 3.19 27.25
N THR A 116 -10.73 2.45 27.77
CA THR A 116 -11.31 2.67 29.10
C THR A 116 -11.27 1.46 30.03
N ALA A 117 -11.01 0.25 29.53
CA ALA A 117 -10.91 -0.96 30.34
C ALA A 117 -9.94 -1.96 29.73
N THR A 118 -9.13 -2.62 30.56
CA THR A 118 -8.23 -3.70 30.15
C THR A 118 -8.73 -5.03 30.70
N TYR A 119 -8.89 -6.03 29.83
CA TYR A 119 -9.36 -7.36 30.20
C TYR A 119 -8.22 -8.36 30.40
N LEU A 120 -7.20 -8.28 29.53
CA LEU A 120 -6.00 -9.10 29.59
C LEU A 120 -4.84 -8.29 29.04
N ARG A 121 -3.66 -8.41 29.63
CA ARG A 121 -2.43 -7.86 29.06
C ARG A 121 -1.22 -8.70 29.39
N VAL A 122 -0.18 -8.59 28.57
CA VAL A 122 1.20 -8.88 28.94
C VAL A 122 1.85 -7.55 29.29
N ASP A 123 2.22 -7.37 30.56
CA ASP A 123 2.78 -6.12 31.03
C ASP A 123 4.24 -5.90 30.59
N THR A 124 4.81 -4.76 30.98
CA THR A 124 6.21 -4.37 30.68
C THR A 124 7.28 -5.30 31.27
N LEU A 125 6.90 -6.16 32.22
CA LEU A 125 7.76 -7.15 32.83
C LEU A 125 7.56 -8.55 32.22
N GLY A 126 6.70 -8.66 31.19
CA GLY A 126 6.34 -9.93 30.56
C GLY A 126 5.31 -10.75 31.35
N VAL A 127 4.66 -10.18 32.36
CA VAL A 127 3.69 -10.88 33.19
C VAL A 127 2.29 -10.77 32.59
N LEU A 128 1.60 -11.91 32.48
CA LEU A 128 0.20 -11.99 32.11
C LEU A 128 -0.68 -11.48 33.27
N ARG A 129 -1.50 -10.47 33.00
CA ARG A 129 -2.42 -9.84 33.96
C ARG A 129 -3.83 -9.78 33.40
N GLY A 130 -4.83 -10.21 34.17
CA GLY A 130 -6.24 -10.00 33.81
C GLY A 130 -6.78 -8.65 34.28
N ASN A 131 -8.10 -8.47 34.18
CA ASN A 131 -8.81 -7.27 34.62
C ASN A 131 -8.68 -7.05 36.14
N GLU A 132 -7.84 -6.11 36.56
CA GLU A 132 -7.55 -5.82 37.98
C GLU A 132 -8.55 -4.81 38.59
N SER A 133 -9.81 -4.74 38.13
CA SER A 133 -10.81 -3.87 38.80
C SER A 133 -11.36 -4.55 40.05
N LEU A 134 -11.65 -3.76 41.08
CA LEU A 134 -12.02 -4.15 42.45
C LEU A 134 -12.98 -5.35 42.53
N GLY A 135 -12.42 -6.56 42.65
CA GLY A 135 -13.17 -7.78 42.96
C GLY A 135 -13.08 -8.91 41.92
N ASP A 136 -12.53 -8.66 40.73
CA ASP A 136 -12.43 -9.70 39.70
C ASP A 136 -11.09 -10.43 39.75
N SER A 137 -11.14 -11.77 39.73
CA SER A 137 -9.96 -12.63 39.72
C SER A 137 -9.68 -13.10 38.30
N ALA A 138 -8.46 -12.86 37.82
CA ALA A 138 -7.93 -13.62 36.69
C ALA A 138 -7.52 -15.00 37.20
N ASP A 139 -8.37 -16.01 37.04
CA ASP A 139 -7.98 -17.41 37.27
C ASP A 139 -7.05 -17.86 36.14
N LEU A 140 -5.77 -17.50 36.24
CA LEU A 140 -4.72 -17.99 35.35
C LEU A 140 -4.28 -19.36 35.85
N ARG A 141 -5.07 -20.38 35.53
CA ARG A 141 -4.68 -21.77 35.78
C ARG A 141 -3.56 -22.15 34.81
N TRP A 142 -2.31 -22.03 35.28
CA TRP A 142 -1.17 -22.73 34.68
C TRP A 142 -1.36 -24.23 34.95
N ASP A 143 -1.71 -25.01 33.92
CA ASP A 143 -1.84 -26.47 34.02
C ASP A 143 -0.57 -27.23 33.57
N GLY A 144 0.52 -26.50 33.34
CA GLY A 144 1.78 -27.09 32.92
C GLY A 144 2.28 -28.16 33.90
N THR A 145 2.56 -29.32 33.31
CA THR A 145 3.32 -30.43 33.90
C THR A 145 4.79 -30.08 34.04
#